data_AF-A0A535Q8U0-F1
#
_entry.id   AF-A0A535Q8U0-F1
#
_cell.length_a   1.000
_cell.length_b   1.000
_cell.length_c   1.000
_cell.angle_alpha   90.00
_cell.angle_beta   90.00
_cell.angle_gamma   90.00
#
_symmetry.space_group_name_H-M   'P 1'
#
loop_
_entity.id
_entity.type
_entity.pdbx_description
1 polymer ?
#
loop_
_entity_poly.entity_id
_entity_poly.type
_entity_poly.pdbx_seq_one_letter_code
_entity_poly.pdbx_strand_id
1 'polypeptide(L)'
;MLKVGALLGPNALITVQGRKSGIPRTTPIALVELGGGRWVIGTFGETNWVRNLRTAGEATLTVGRKRERVIATELSVEERARFFRDVIGPYARRLRVGGLLLSALGAKEILDDPAQAAEHRPVFELRAA
;
A
#
# COMPACT_ATOMS: atom_id res chain seq x y z
N MET A 1 7.57 -4.50 19.19
CA MET A 1 6.86 -5.71 18.75
C MET A 1 6.47 -5.53 17.28
N LEU A 2 7.07 -6.27 16.35
CA LEU A 2 6.65 -6.24 14.94
C LEU A 2 5.34 -7.01 14.81
N LYS A 3 4.24 -6.32 14.46
CA LYS A 3 3.08 -6.99 13.90
C LYS A 3 3.44 -7.35 12.46
N VAL A 4 3.83 -8.60 12.25
CA VAL A 4 4.03 -9.19 10.93
C VAL A 4 2.66 -9.30 10.26
N GLY A 5 2.18 -8.18 9.71
CA GLY A 5 1.13 -8.11 8.73
C GLY A 5 1.72 -8.57 7.41
N ALA A 6 1.63 -9.87 7.20
CA ALA A 6 2.22 -10.56 6.09
C ALA A 6 1.89 -9.89 4.74
N LEU A 7 2.87 -9.87 3.85
CA LEU A 7 2.67 -9.57 2.43
C LEU A 7 1.71 -10.58 1.74
N LEU A 8 1.18 -11.56 2.49
CA LEU A 8 0.44 -12.76 2.06
C LEU A 8 -1.03 -12.52 1.66
N GLY A 9 -1.47 -11.27 1.52
CA GLY A 9 -2.82 -10.94 1.08
C GLY A 9 -3.37 -9.69 1.75
N PRO A 10 -4.60 -9.28 1.42
CA PRO A 10 -5.22 -8.14 2.08
C PRO A 10 -5.33 -8.38 3.58
N ASN A 11 -4.70 -7.51 4.37
CA ASN A 11 -4.67 -7.59 5.83
C ASN A 11 -5.43 -6.43 6.49
N ALA A 12 -5.96 -5.51 5.68
CA ALA A 12 -6.74 -4.36 6.08
C ALA A 12 -7.86 -4.07 5.08
N LEU A 13 -8.88 -3.33 5.52
CA LEU A 13 -9.87 -2.72 4.66
C LEU A 13 -9.65 -1.21 4.64
N ILE A 14 -9.69 -0.61 3.45
CA ILE A 14 -9.72 0.84 3.29
C ILE A 14 -11.10 1.26 2.78
N THR A 15 -11.74 2.18 3.48
CA THR A 15 -12.99 2.81 3.04
C THR A 15 -12.71 4.25 2.65
N VAL A 16 -13.02 4.58 1.40
CA VAL A 16 -12.73 5.89 0.79
C VAL A 16 -13.99 6.45 0.14
N GLN A 17 -14.18 7.76 0.21
CA GLN A 17 -15.28 8.43 -0.48
C GLN A 17 -15.12 8.33 -2.00
N GLY A 18 -16.20 7.94 -2.69
CA GLY A 18 -16.20 7.87 -4.15
C GLY A 18 -16.10 9.26 -4.76
N ARG A 19 -15.00 9.58 -5.46
CA ARG A 19 -14.74 10.93 -6.01
C ARG A 19 -15.83 11.48 -6.96
N LYS A 20 -16.59 10.59 -7.61
CA LYS A 20 -17.69 10.96 -8.52
C LYS A 20 -19.06 10.88 -7.85
N SER A 21 -19.28 9.85 -7.02
CA SER A 21 -20.61 9.53 -6.47
C SER A 21 -20.83 10.01 -5.04
N GLY A 22 -19.79 10.43 -4.32
CA GLY A 22 -19.83 10.71 -2.88
C GLY A 22 -20.01 9.47 -1.99
N ILE A 23 -20.50 8.35 -2.53
CA ILE A 23 -20.73 7.09 -1.78
C ILE A 23 -19.41 6.46 -1.30
N PRO A 24 -19.26 6.12 -0.01
CA PRO A 24 -18.10 5.40 0.50
C PRO A 24 -17.97 4.01 -0.12
N ARG A 25 -16.75 3.62 -0.50
CA ARG A 25 -16.43 2.28 -1.02
C ARG A 25 -15.33 1.64 -0.21
N THR A 26 -15.51 0.38 0.15
CA THR A 26 -14.54 -0.41 0.92
C THR A 26 -13.78 -1.36 -0.01
N THR A 27 -12.46 -1.43 0.15
CA THR A 27 -11.61 -2.33 -0.63
C THR A 27 -10.62 -3.04 0.29
N PRO A 28 -10.44 -4.36 0.16
CA PRO A 28 -9.38 -5.07 0.85
C PRO A 28 -8.01 -4.70 0.26
N ILE A 29 -7.07 -4.33 1.12
CA ILE A 29 -5.73 -3.87 0.75
C ILE A 29 -4.65 -4.52 1.62
N ALA A 30 -3.42 -4.53 1.12
CA ALA A 30 -2.24 -4.86 1.91
C ALA A 30 -1.69 -3.57 2.57
N LEU A 31 -1.82 -3.49 3.89
CA LEU A 31 -1.13 -2.51 4.73
C LEU A 31 0.28 -3.00 5.03
N VAL A 32 1.26 -2.14 4.76
CA VAL A 32 2.68 -2.36 5.06
C VAL A 32 3.04 -1.51 6.28
N GLU A 33 3.41 -2.16 7.39
CA GLU A 33 3.88 -1.49 8.60
C GLU A 33 5.35 -1.84 8.83
N LEU A 34 6.27 -0.93 8.50
CA LEU A 34 7.72 -1.17 8.57
C LEU A 34 8.46 0.07 9.08
N GLY A 35 9.47 -0.12 9.92
CA GLY A 35 10.31 1.00 10.39
C GLY A 35 9.55 2.15 11.08
N GLY A 36 8.36 1.88 11.64
CA GLY A 36 7.52 2.89 12.29
C GLY A 36 6.56 3.65 11.36
N GLY A 37 6.69 3.49 10.04
CA GLY A 37 5.73 4.04 9.08
C GLY A 37 4.67 3.02 8.64
N ARG A 38 3.62 3.53 8.00
CA ARG A 38 2.50 2.75 7.46
C ARG A 38 2.24 3.17 6.03
N TRP A 39 2.18 2.21 5.12
CA TRP A 39 1.95 2.47 3.70
C TRP A 39 0.95 1.49 3.10
N VAL A 40 0.33 1.93 2.02
CA VAL A 40 -0.51 1.08 1.16
C VAL A 40 -0.02 1.20 -0.28
N ILE A 41 0.03 0.07 -0.97
CA ILE A 41 0.52 -0.01 -2.35
C ILE A 41 -0.67 -0.31 -3.26
N GLY A 42 -0.84 0.51 -4.30
CA GLY A 42 -1.70 0.23 -5.44
C GLY A 42 -1.08 -0.88 -6.29
N THR A 43 -1.09 -2.12 -5.81
CA THR A 43 -0.43 -3.27 -6.48
C THR A 43 -0.93 -3.45 -7.91
N PHE A 44 -2.20 -3.14 -8.16
CA PHE A 44 -2.86 -3.19 -9.47
C PHE A 44 -2.95 -1.81 -10.16
N GLY A 45 -2.09 -0.86 -9.79
CA GLY A 45 -2.01 0.48 -10.36
C GLY A 45 -3.23 1.37 -10.08
N GLU A 46 -3.68 2.08 -11.11
CA GLU A 46 -4.74 3.11 -11.09
C GLU A 46 -6.17 2.55 -10.92
N THR A 47 -6.37 1.77 -9.86
CA THR A 47 -7.68 1.24 -9.46
C THR A 47 -8.62 2.35 -8.96
N ASN A 48 -9.90 2.02 -8.77
CA ASN A 48 -10.88 3.02 -8.31
C ASN A 48 -10.58 3.53 -6.90
N TRP A 49 -10.12 2.68 -5.99
CA TRP A 49 -9.81 3.12 -4.62
C TRP A 49 -8.60 4.06 -4.59
N VAL A 50 -7.57 3.81 -5.42
CA VAL A 50 -6.41 4.70 -5.56
C VAL A 50 -6.84 6.09 -6.02
N ARG A 51 -7.62 6.15 -7.10
CA ARG A 51 -8.11 7.42 -7.65
C ARG A 51 -9.02 8.16 -6.67
N ASN A 52 -9.83 7.43 -5.92
CA ASN A 52 -10.66 8.01 -4.86
C ASN A 52 -9.80 8.55 -3.71
N LEU A 53 -8.78 7.80 -3.27
CA LEU A 53 -7.92 8.17 -2.15
C LEU A 53 -7.10 9.43 -2.47
N ARG A 54 -6.56 9.49 -3.68
CA ARG A 54 -5.85 10.67 -4.19
C ARG A 54 -6.71 11.93 -4.17
N THR A 55 -7.99 11.82 -4.50
CA THR A 55 -8.91 12.96 -4.46
C THR A 55 -9.35 13.30 -3.04
N ALA A 56 -9.63 12.29 -2.21
CA ALA A 56 -10.15 12.50 -0.85
C ALA A 56 -9.08 12.97 0.13
N GLY A 57 -7.83 12.51 -0.02
CA GLY A 57 -6.73 12.78 0.92
C GLY A 57 -6.85 12.06 2.27
N GLU A 58 -7.98 11.42 2.54
CA GLU A 58 -8.25 10.70 3.79
C GLU A 58 -9.06 9.42 3.54
N ALA A 59 -9.00 8.52 4.52
CA ALA A 59 -9.75 7.28 4.51
C ALA A 59 -10.07 6.79 5.91
N THR A 60 -10.97 5.82 5.99
CA THR A 60 -11.12 4.97 7.17
C THR A 60 -10.36 3.67 6.95
N LEU A 61 -9.35 3.40 7.79
CA LEU A 61 -8.59 2.16 7.79
C LEU A 61 -9.19 1.20 8.84
N THR A 62 -9.44 -0.04 8.46
CA THR A 62 -9.88 -1.10 9.39
C THR A 62 -8.89 -2.25 9.39
N VAL A 63 -8.31 -2.55 10.56
CA VAL A 63 -7.36 -3.66 10.77
C VAL A 63 -7.94 -4.57 11.86
N GLY A 64 -8.34 -5.78 11.47
CA GLY A 64 -9.10 -6.68 12.33
C GLY A 64 -10.40 -6.02 12.81
N ARG A 65 -10.53 -5.79 14.12
CA ARG A 65 -11.69 -5.12 14.73
C ARG A 65 -11.50 -3.60 14.92
N LYS A 66 -10.30 -3.08 14.70
CA LYS A 66 -9.99 -1.67 14.96
C LYS A 66 -10.23 -0.85 13.70
N ARG A 67 -10.86 0.31 13.88
CA ARG A 67 -11.12 1.28 12.83
C ARG A 67 -10.55 2.63 13.24
N GLU A 68 -9.84 3.29 12.34
CA GLU A 68 -9.27 4.61 12.54
C GLU A 68 -9.42 5.47 11.27
N ARG A 69 -9.46 6.79 11.43
CA ARG A 69 -9.30 7.72 10.31
C ARG A 69 -7.82 7.95 10.05
N VAL A 70 -7.46 7.98 8.78
CA VAL A 70 -6.09 8.23 8.33
C VAL A 70 -6.05 9.32 7.27
N ILE A 71 -5.00 10.13 7.32
CA ILE A 71 -4.59 11.00 6.22
C ILE A 71 -3.65 10.19 5.34
N ALA A 72 -3.87 10.27 4.03
CA ALA A 72 -3.09 9.58 3.01
C ALA A 72 -2.31 10.58 2.17
N THR A 73 -0.98 10.46 2.18
CA THR A 73 -0.10 11.27 1.33
C THR A 73 0.52 10.37 0.27
N GLU A 74 0.25 10.67 -1.00
CA GLU A 74 0.87 9.94 -2.10
C GLU A 74 2.34 10.31 -2.22
N LEU A 75 3.19 9.30 -2.35
CA LEU A 75 4.62 9.47 -2.58
C LEU A 75 4.88 9.89 -4.04
N SER A 76 5.87 10.78 -4.24
CA SER A 76 6.41 11.09 -5.57
C SER A 76 7.02 9.84 -6.22
N VAL A 77 7.25 9.87 -7.54
CA VAL A 77 7.89 8.74 -8.25
C VAL A 77 9.25 8.40 -7.61
N GLU A 78 10.05 9.41 -7.27
CA GLU A 78 11.36 9.27 -6.65
C GLU A 78 11.25 8.67 -5.23
N GLU A 79 10.27 9.12 -4.44
CA GLU A 79 9.98 8.57 -3.12
C GLU A 79 9.49 7.12 -3.19
N ARG A 80 8.65 6.78 -4.18
CA ARG A 80 8.19 5.42 -4.43
C ARG A 80 9.36 4.49 -4.79
N ALA A 81 10.26 4.93 -5.65
CA ALA A 81 11.44 4.16 -6.03
C ALA A 81 12.34 3.86 -4.82
N ARG A 82 12.56 4.87 -3.94
CA ARG A 82 13.27 4.69 -2.67
C ARG A 82 12.52 3.73 -1.74
N PHE A 83 11.21 3.89 -1.58
CA PHE A 83 10.39 3.00 -0.76
C PHE A 83 10.49 1.52 -1.22
N PHE A 84 10.37 1.26 -2.52
CA PHE A 84 10.50 -0.10 -3.03
C PHE A 84 11.91 -0.67 -2.84
N ARG A 85 12.95 0.12 -3.08
CA ARG A 85 14.36 -0.29 -2.92
C ARG A 85 14.76 -0.55 -1.47
N ASP A 86 14.37 0.35 -0.57
CA ASP A 86 14.95 0.45 0.77
C ASP A 86 14.04 -0.10 1.86
N VAL A 87 12.73 -0.15 1.62
CA VAL A 87 11.75 -0.67 2.58
C VAL A 87 11.25 -2.05 2.16
N ILE A 88 10.70 -2.18 0.96
CA ILE A 88 10.10 -3.45 0.50
C ILE A 88 11.18 -4.45 0.10
N GLY A 89 12.21 -4.04 -0.64
CA GLY A 89 13.30 -4.90 -1.11
C GLY A 89 13.96 -5.70 0.03
N PRO A 90 14.47 -5.05 1.09
CA PRO A 90 15.09 -5.74 2.20
C PRO A 90 14.10 -6.61 2.98
N TYR A 91 12.86 -6.17 3.15
CA TYR A 91 11.83 -6.95 3.82
C TYR A 91 11.50 -8.24 3.04
N ALA A 92 11.28 -8.15 1.74
CA ALA A 92 11.00 -9.30 0.88
C ALA A 92 12.15 -10.32 0.86
N ARG A 93 13.41 -9.86 0.81
CA ARG A 93 14.58 -10.75 0.86
C ARG A 93 14.73 -11.49 2.20
N ARG A 94 14.24 -10.92 3.30
CA ARG A 94 14.24 -11.60 4.62
C ARG A 94 13.21 -12.73 4.69
N LEU A 95 12.13 -12.65 3.90
CA LEU A 95 11.14 -13.72 3.83
C LEU A 95 11.66 -14.82 2.90
N ARG A 96 11.80 -16.05 3.40
CA ARG A 96 12.22 -17.22 2.59
C ARG A 96 11.43 -17.40 1.28
N VAL A 97 10.19 -16.93 1.25
CA VAL A 97 9.27 -17.02 0.10
C VAL A 97 8.87 -15.65 -0.48
N GLY A 98 9.53 -14.56 -0.09
CA GLY A 98 9.12 -13.20 -0.44
C GLY A 98 9.15 -12.92 -1.96
N GLY A 99 10.17 -13.42 -2.66
CA GLY A 99 10.26 -13.28 -4.12
C GLY A 99 9.18 -14.04 -4.88
N LEU A 100 8.85 -15.26 -4.44
CA LEU A 100 7.76 -16.05 -5.02
C LEU A 100 6.41 -15.35 -4.82
N LEU A 101 6.21 -14.73 -3.66
CA LEU A 101 4.98 -14.05 -3.32
C LEU A 101 4.74 -12.79 -4.17
N LEU A 102 5.78 -11.96 -4.31
CA LEU A 102 5.70 -10.79 -5.19
C LEU A 102 5.48 -11.21 -6.65
N SER A 103 6.07 -12.33 -7.07
CA SER A 103 5.79 -12.91 -8.40
C SER A 103 4.33 -13.33 -8.57
N ALA A 104 3.74 -14.01 -7.58
CA ALA A 104 2.33 -14.42 -7.62
C ALA A 104 1.34 -13.24 -7.65
N LEU A 105 1.74 -12.10 -7.08
CA LEU A 105 0.94 -10.87 -7.09
C LEU A 105 1.18 -9.98 -8.32
N GLY A 106 1.96 -10.44 -9.31
CA GLY A 106 2.33 -9.62 -10.47
C GLY A 106 3.15 -8.38 -10.08
N ALA A 107 3.89 -8.47 -8.99
CA ALA A 107 4.63 -7.39 -8.35
C ALA A 107 6.13 -7.70 -8.22
N LYS A 108 6.63 -8.69 -8.97
CA LYS A 108 8.05 -9.10 -8.95
C LYS A 108 8.98 -7.96 -9.32
N GLU A 109 8.55 -7.10 -10.25
CA GLU A 109 9.32 -5.92 -10.66
C GLU A 109 9.59 -4.94 -9.50
N ILE A 110 8.84 -4.99 -8.39
CA ILE A 110 9.22 -4.23 -7.17
C ILE A 110 10.62 -4.63 -6.66
N LEU A 111 11.02 -5.89 -6.84
CA LEU A 111 12.34 -6.39 -6.45
C LEU A 111 13.36 -6.26 -7.59
N ASP A 112 12.93 -6.56 -8.81
CA ASP A 112 13.82 -6.67 -9.97
C ASP A 112 14.14 -5.28 -10.56
N ASP A 113 13.17 -4.37 -10.59
CA ASP A 113 13.31 -2.98 -11.06
C ASP A 113 12.40 -1.99 -10.27
N PRO A 114 12.87 -1.54 -9.10
CA PRO A 114 12.11 -0.61 -8.25
C PRO A 114 11.74 0.71 -8.93
N ALA A 115 12.51 1.16 -9.93
CA ALA A 115 12.26 2.41 -10.63
C ALA A 115 11.07 2.24 -11.59
N GLN A 116 11.06 1.18 -12.39
CA GLN A 116 9.90 0.87 -13.23
C GLN A 116 8.64 0.59 -12.40
N ALA A 117 8.78 -0.11 -11.27
CA ALA A 117 7.65 -0.33 -10.37
C ALA A 117 7.06 0.99 -9.84
N ALA A 118 7.91 1.99 -9.58
CA ALA A 118 7.52 3.30 -9.08
C ALA A 118 6.72 4.13 -10.09
N GLU A 119 6.81 3.86 -11.38
CA GLU A 119 6.01 4.55 -12.41
C GLU A 119 4.54 4.10 -12.38
N HIS A 120 4.27 2.85 -12.00
CA HIS A 120 2.96 2.23 -12.21
C HIS A 120 2.25 1.79 -10.93
N ARG A 121 2.94 1.81 -9.78
CA ARG A 121 2.35 1.43 -8.48
C ARG A 121 2.34 2.61 -7.51
N PRO A 122 1.22 3.35 -7.45
CA PRO A 122 1.02 4.38 -6.45
C PRO A 122 1.24 3.84 -5.04
N VAL A 123 1.88 4.63 -4.19
CA VAL A 123 2.10 4.31 -2.78
C VAL A 123 1.63 5.50 -1.97
N PHE A 124 0.85 5.24 -0.92
CA PHE A 124 0.41 6.26 0.02
C PHE A 124 0.98 5.96 1.39
N GLU A 125 1.61 6.96 2.01
CA GLU A 125 1.90 6.95 3.44
C GLU A 125 0.62 7.29 4.21
N LEU A 126 0.34 6.53 5.28
CA LEU A 126 -0.83 6.68 6.12
C LEU A 126 -0.44 7.18 7.51
N ARG A 127 -1.01 8.32 7.90
CA ARG A 127 -0.86 8.89 9.25
C ARG A 127 -2.21 8.95 9.94
N ALA A 128 -2.23 8.80 11.26
CA ALA A 128 -3.46 9.00 12.01
C ALA A 128 -3.94 10.45 11.80
N ALA A 129 -5.24 10.62 11.61
CA ALA A 129 -5.87 11.93 11.48
C ALA A 129 -6.06 12.62 12.83
#